data_AF-R6FL07-F1
#
_entry.id   AF-R6FL07-F1
#
_cell.length_a   1.000
_cell.length_b   1.000
_cell.length_c   1.000
_cell.angle_alpha   90.00
_cell.angle_beta   90.00
_cell.angle_gamma   90.00
#
_symmetry.space_group_name_H-M   'P 1'
#
loop_
_entity.id
_entity.type
_entity.pdbx_description
1 polymer ?
#
loop_
_entity_poly.entity_id
_entity_poly.type
_entity_poly.pdbx_seq_one_letter_code
_entity_poly.pdbx_strand_id
1 'polypeptide(L)'
;MKLKYLFAMLLTLSMFSCEIDNFDAPSNQFNGRFTYNGESLQLRGTGGDGDNILYAIQKGSEYENSGTIPLYVNSDGEFNSLMYDGHYQIVLRQDRGPWVPMKDTIEVDIQGAQTLDIEVTPYYMLRNSSISFNNNVITVSTEVDQIVEDAEIDKLTLFVSSTMFVDNVAKIAEYSCSDAQVGTNEFSYDISDNAETNNAKFLYARVGLKAKASNDYIFSEVVQLR
;
A
#
# COMPACT_ATOMS: atom_id res chain seq x y z
N MET A 1 -5.68 -53.43 -44.90
CA MET A 1 -6.37 -53.42 -43.58
C MET A 1 -5.65 -52.56 -42.54
N LYS A 2 -4.33 -52.66 -42.35
CA LYS A 2 -3.57 -51.94 -41.29
C LYS A 2 -3.69 -50.40 -41.29
N LEU A 3 -3.81 -49.75 -42.46
CA LEU A 3 -3.90 -48.28 -42.55
C LEU A 3 -5.27 -47.71 -42.12
N LYS A 4 -6.36 -48.50 -42.25
CA LYS A 4 -7.71 -48.09 -41.80
C LYS A 4 -7.82 -48.07 -40.27
N TYR A 5 -7.15 -49.00 -39.59
CA TYR A 5 -7.08 -49.02 -38.12
C TYR A 5 -6.20 -47.89 -37.56
N LEU A 6 -5.15 -47.49 -38.28
CA LEU A 6 -4.32 -46.34 -37.90
C LEU A 6 -5.09 -45.02 -37.94
N PHE A 7 -5.92 -44.81 -38.98
CA PHE A 7 -6.79 -43.63 -39.09
C PHE A 7 -7.90 -43.61 -38.03
N ALA A 8 -8.50 -44.76 -37.73
CA ALA A 8 -9.51 -44.88 -36.66
C ALA A 8 -8.91 -44.66 -35.26
N MET A 9 -7.65 -45.05 -35.04
CA MET A 9 -6.93 -44.81 -33.78
C MET A 9 -6.52 -43.33 -33.63
N LEU A 10 -6.14 -42.66 -34.71
CA LEU A 10 -5.79 -41.23 -34.69
C LEU A 10 -7.03 -40.34 -34.43
N LEU A 11 -8.19 -40.73 -34.98
CA LEU A 11 -9.46 -40.01 -34.80
C LEU A 11 -10.04 -40.14 -33.38
N THR A 12 -9.75 -41.25 -32.70
CA THR A 12 -10.17 -41.47 -31.30
C THR A 12 -9.26 -40.75 -30.32
N LEU A 13 -7.96 -40.62 -30.60
CA LEU A 13 -7.05 -39.76 -29.81
C LEU A 13 -7.40 -38.26 -29.90
N SER A 14 -7.93 -37.78 -31.03
CA SER A 14 -8.36 -36.37 -31.16
C SER A 14 -9.62 -36.03 -30.36
N MET A 15 -10.37 -37.01 -29.87
CA MET A 15 -11.53 -36.79 -28.98
C MET A 15 -11.17 -36.83 -27.49
N PHE A 16 -9.90 -37.13 -27.16
CA PHE A 16 -9.33 -36.97 -25.82
C PHE A 16 -8.35 -35.79 -25.78
N SER A 17 -8.59 -34.76 -26.60
CA SER A 17 -8.01 -33.44 -26.33
C SER A 17 -8.66 -32.94 -25.05
N CYS A 18 -8.03 -33.30 -23.94
CA CYS A 18 -8.30 -32.76 -22.62
C CYS A 18 -8.28 -31.24 -22.78
N GLU A 19 -9.43 -30.60 -22.54
CA GLU A 19 -9.52 -29.16 -22.32
C GLU A 19 -8.67 -28.84 -21.09
N ILE A 20 -7.37 -28.70 -21.27
CA ILE A 20 -6.44 -28.32 -20.22
C ILE A 20 -6.35 -26.81 -20.29
N ASP A 21 -7.06 -26.20 -19.34
CA ASP A 21 -6.97 -24.79 -18.88
C ASP A 21 -8.18 -23.89 -19.23
N ASN A 22 -9.33 -24.16 -18.59
CA ASN A 22 -10.60 -23.47 -18.86
C ASN A 22 -11.10 -22.56 -17.72
N PHE A 23 -10.26 -22.16 -16.77
CA PHE A 23 -10.73 -21.19 -15.79
C PHE A 23 -10.70 -19.81 -16.43
N ASP A 24 -11.88 -19.20 -16.59
CA ASP A 24 -11.99 -17.79 -16.95
C ASP A 24 -11.16 -16.95 -15.97
N ALA A 25 -10.49 -15.91 -16.45
CA ALA A 25 -9.74 -15.03 -15.56
C ALA A 25 -10.64 -14.46 -14.45
N PRO A 26 -10.10 -14.23 -13.23
CA PRO A 26 -10.88 -13.64 -12.16
C PRO A 26 -11.40 -12.26 -12.60
N SER A 27 -12.64 -11.95 -12.25
CA SER A 27 -13.31 -10.72 -12.68
C SER A 27 -14.03 -9.97 -11.57
N ASN A 28 -14.14 -10.56 -10.38
CA ASN A 28 -14.76 -9.90 -9.25
C ASN A 28 -13.83 -8.86 -8.67
N GLN A 29 -14.28 -7.61 -8.62
CA GLN A 29 -13.52 -6.54 -8.01
C GLN A 29 -13.53 -6.71 -6.48
N PHE A 30 -12.37 -6.93 -5.89
CA PHE A 30 -12.16 -6.88 -4.46
C PHE A 30 -11.32 -5.65 -4.13
N ASN A 31 -11.94 -4.69 -3.45
CA ASN A 31 -11.31 -3.42 -3.10
C ASN A 31 -11.54 -3.07 -1.64
N GLY A 32 -10.83 -2.05 -1.19
CA GLY A 32 -10.96 -1.57 0.17
C GLY A 32 -9.86 -0.58 0.51
N ARG A 33 -9.83 -0.14 1.75
CA ARG A 33 -8.82 0.77 2.27
C ARG A 33 -8.49 0.49 3.72
N PHE A 34 -7.32 0.91 4.14
CA PHE A 34 -6.94 0.95 5.53
C PHE A 34 -7.55 2.19 6.21
N THR A 35 -8.25 1.98 7.31
CA THR A 35 -8.94 3.05 8.03
C THR A 35 -8.57 3.09 9.51
N TYR A 36 -8.75 4.28 10.10
CA TYR A 36 -8.84 4.47 11.54
C TYR A 36 -10.00 5.41 11.86
N ASN A 37 -10.97 4.96 12.65
CA ASN A 37 -12.23 5.63 12.94
C ASN A 37 -12.97 6.10 11.67
N GLY A 38 -12.91 5.30 10.60
CA GLY A 38 -13.55 5.59 9.32
C GLY A 38 -12.78 6.57 8.41
N GLU A 39 -11.62 7.08 8.83
CA GLU A 39 -10.74 7.90 8.00
C GLU A 39 -9.70 7.05 7.29
N SER A 40 -9.47 7.29 5.99
CA SER A 40 -8.46 6.55 5.22
C SER A 40 -7.05 6.93 5.66
N LEU A 41 -6.18 5.93 5.76
CA LEU A 41 -4.78 6.15 6.10
C LEU A 41 -3.96 6.53 4.87
N GLN A 42 -3.13 7.56 5.03
CA GLN A 42 -2.17 8.01 4.03
C GLN A 42 -0.86 7.20 4.19
N LEU A 43 -0.58 6.29 3.25
CA LEU A 43 0.47 5.27 3.34
C LEU A 43 1.54 5.40 2.26
N ARG A 44 2.61 4.60 2.36
CA ARG A 44 3.58 4.44 1.28
C ARG A 44 2.89 3.73 0.11
N GLY A 45 2.71 4.44 -1.00
CA GLY A 45 2.09 3.90 -2.22
C GLY A 45 3.07 3.31 -3.23
N THR A 46 4.38 3.33 -2.96
CA THR A 46 5.40 2.77 -3.85
C THR A 46 6.00 1.49 -3.28
N GLY A 47 6.17 0.46 -4.10
CA GLY A 47 6.74 -0.81 -3.67
C GLY A 47 6.60 -1.90 -4.72
N GLY A 48 7.47 -2.90 -4.65
CA GLY A 48 7.40 -4.12 -5.47
C GLY A 48 6.94 -5.32 -4.65
N ASP A 49 7.16 -6.53 -5.17
CA ASP A 49 6.64 -7.79 -4.61
C ASP A 49 7.09 -8.11 -3.17
N GLY A 50 8.08 -7.40 -2.62
CA GLY A 50 8.50 -7.53 -1.21
C GLY A 50 7.91 -6.49 -0.25
N ASP A 51 7.24 -5.46 -0.78
CA ASP A 51 6.78 -4.30 0.00
C ASP A 51 5.30 -4.36 0.37
N ASN A 52 4.54 -5.32 -0.19
CA ASN A 52 3.12 -5.48 0.10
C ASN A 52 2.90 -5.63 1.62
N ILE A 53 1.77 -5.12 2.10
CA ILE A 53 1.46 -5.06 3.54
C ILE A 53 0.37 -6.04 3.97
N LEU A 54 -0.35 -6.63 3.01
CA LEU A 54 -1.36 -7.65 3.22
C LEU A 54 -1.37 -8.69 2.09
N TYR A 55 -1.83 -9.89 2.42
CA TYR A 55 -2.07 -11.00 1.48
C TYR A 55 -3.51 -11.49 1.59
N ALA A 56 -4.05 -12.01 0.50
CA ALA A 56 -5.22 -12.89 0.54
C ALA A 56 -4.78 -14.35 0.36
N ILE A 57 -5.37 -15.27 1.13
CA ILE A 57 -5.14 -16.71 1.03
C ILE A 57 -6.49 -17.36 0.74
N GLN A 58 -6.65 -17.91 -0.46
CA GLN A 58 -7.87 -18.63 -0.81
C GLN A 58 -7.94 -19.96 -0.05
N LYS A 59 -9.08 -20.24 0.56
CA LYS A 59 -9.33 -21.46 1.33
C LYS A 59 -10.41 -22.30 0.67
N GLY A 60 -10.23 -23.61 0.69
CA GLY A 60 -11.17 -24.59 0.14
C GLY A 60 -10.51 -25.96 0.01
N SER A 61 -11.31 -27.03 0.10
CA SER A 61 -10.81 -28.41 -0.01
C SER A 61 -10.21 -28.74 -1.38
N GLU A 62 -10.50 -27.92 -2.38
CA GLU A 62 -10.08 -28.08 -3.78
C GLU A 62 -8.71 -27.44 -4.08
N TYR A 63 -8.21 -26.61 -3.16
CA TYR A 63 -6.95 -25.88 -3.32
C TYR A 63 -5.82 -26.59 -2.55
N GLU A 64 -5.18 -27.57 -3.18
CA GLU A 64 -4.09 -28.36 -2.55
C GLU A 64 -2.84 -27.51 -2.19
N ASN A 65 -2.65 -26.37 -2.85
CA ASN A 65 -1.62 -25.37 -2.55
C ASN A 65 -2.27 -23.98 -2.50
N SER A 66 -2.75 -23.55 -1.34
CA SER A 66 -3.26 -22.17 -1.18
C SER A 66 -2.09 -21.18 -1.28
N GLY A 67 -1.77 -20.75 -2.50
CA GLY A 67 -0.83 -19.66 -2.75
C GLY A 67 -1.32 -18.36 -2.11
N THR A 68 -0.38 -17.47 -1.81
CA THR A 68 -0.70 -16.12 -1.34
C THR A 68 -0.91 -15.20 -2.54
N ILE A 69 -1.95 -14.40 -2.50
CA ILE A 69 -2.19 -13.31 -3.44
C ILE A 69 -1.73 -12.02 -2.76
N PRO A 70 -0.60 -11.41 -3.17
CA PRO A 70 -0.19 -10.13 -2.62
C PRO A 70 -1.17 -9.03 -3.04
N LEU A 71 -1.58 -8.21 -2.08
CA LEU A 71 -2.37 -7.01 -2.36
C LEU A 71 -1.49 -5.78 -2.13
N TYR A 72 -1.52 -4.86 -3.09
CA TYR A 72 -0.76 -3.63 -3.04
C TYR A 72 -1.67 -2.47 -2.68
N VAL A 73 -1.10 -1.53 -1.93
CA VAL A 73 -1.81 -0.39 -1.38
C VAL A 73 -1.22 0.87 -2.00
N ASN A 74 -2.11 1.77 -2.44
CA ASN A 74 -1.72 3.07 -2.98
C ASN A 74 -1.43 4.08 -1.84
N SER A 75 -1.03 5.30 -2.21
CA SER A 75 -0.70 6.34 -1.22
C SER A 75 -1.87 6.78 -0.35
N ASP A 76 -3.10 6.55 -0.81
CA ASP A 76 -4.35 6.89 -0.12
C ASP A 76 -4.88 5.76 0.78
N GLY A 77 -4.10 4.68 0.90
CA GLY A 77 -4.42 3.54 1.74
C GLY A 77 -5.35 2.53 1.10
N GLU A 78 -5.65 2.66 -0.20
CA GLU A 78 -6.58 1.80 -0.93
C GLU A 78 -5.86 0.62 -1.59
N PHE A 79 -6.50 -0.55 -1.60
CA PHE A 79 -6.11 -1.71 -2.39
C PHE A 79 -7.22 -2.11 -3.35
N ASN A 80 -6.83 -2.75 -4.46
CA ASN A 80 -7.75 -3.31 -5.43
C ASN A 80 -7.13 -4.55 -6.09
N SER A 81 -7.93 -5.59 -6.28
CA SER A 81 -7.56 -6.79 -7.02
C SER A 81 -8.77 -7.41 -7.70
N LEU A 82 -8.52 -8.19 -8.76
CA LEU A 82 -9.54 -9.08 -9.34
C LEU A 82 -9.42 -10.45 -8.71
N MET A 83 -10.52 -10.95 -8.16
CA MET A 83 -10.61 -12.22 -7.44
C MET A 83 -11.64 -13.16 -8.08
N TYR A 84 -11.55 -14.44 -7.74
CA TYR A 84 -12.62 -15.40 -8.00
C TYR A 84 -13.68 -15.30 -6.90
N ASP A 85 -14.86 -15.87 -7.16
CA ASP A 85 -15.76 -16.20 -6.06
C ASP A 85 -15.08 -17.23 -5.15
N GLY A 86 -15.21 -17.05 -3.84
CA GLY A 86 -14.64 -17.99 -2.88
C GLY A 86 -14.41 -17.40 -1.50
N HIS A 87 -13.93 -18.27 -0.61
CA HIS A 87 -13.58 -17.94 0.75
C HIS A 87 -12.09 -17.58 0.85
N TYR A 88 -11.78 -16.43 1.43
CA TYR A 88 -10.43 -15.92 1.56
C TYR A 88 -10.13 -15.50 3.00
N GLN A 89 -8.89 -15.76 3.41
CA GLN A 89 -8.29 -15.15 4.59
C GLN A 89 -7.44 -13.96 4.18
N ILE A 90 -7.76 -12.77 4.68
CA ILE A 90 -6.92 -11.59 4.55
C ILE A 90 -5.98 -11.54 5.75
N VAL A 91 -4.68 -11.48 5.46
CA VAL A 91 -3.61 -11.52 6.45
C VAL A 91 -2.72 -10.30 6.30
N LEU A 92 -2.67 -9.47 7.34
CA LEU A 92 -1.73 -8.35 7.41
C LEU A 92 -0.36 -8.86 7.85
N ARG A 93 0.70 -8.31 7.25
CA ARG A 93 2.07 -8.61 7.65
C ARG A 93 2.37 -8.00 9.01
N GLN A 94 2.94 -8.79 9.91
CA GLN A 94 3.23 -8.35 11.28
C GLN A 94 4.40 -7.36 11.37
N ASP A 95 5.25 -7.32 10.34
CA ASP A 95 6.43 -6.47 10.25
C ASP A 95 6.21 -5.17 9.45
N ARG A 96 4.97 -4.92 9.02
CA ARG A 96 4.59 -3.83 8.10
C ARG A 96 3.41 -3.02 8.60
N GLY A 97 3.35 -1.78 8.12
CA GLY A 97 2.32 -0.81 8.43
C GLY A 97 2.65 0.05 9.66
N PRO A 98 2.27 1.34 9.66
CA PRO A 98 2.47 2.25 10.78
C PRO A 98 1.48 2.05 11.95
N TRP A 99 1.09 0.80 12.23
CA TRP A 99 0.10 0.43 13.24
C TRP A 99 0.56 -0.71 14.15
N VAL A 100 -0.20 -0.92 15.23
CA VAL A 100 -0.04 -2.08 16.11
C VAL A 100 -0.29 -3.36 15.30
N PRO A 101 0.64 -4.32 15.26
CA PRO A 101 0.47 -5.55 14.48
C PRO A 101 -0.83 -6.30 14.81
N MET A 102 -1.64 -6.56 13.78
CA MET A 102 -2.91 -7.29 13.90
C MET A 102 -2.65 -8.79 13.84
N LYS A 103 -2.91 -9.52 14.92
CA LYS A 103 -2.62 -10.97 15.00
C LYS A 103 -3.65 -11.85 14.30
N ASP A 104 -4.89 -11.40 14.22
CA ASP A 104 -6.00 -12.18 13.69
C ASP A 104 -6.11 -12.03 12.17
N THR A 105 -6.62 -13.07 11.51
CA THR A 105 -6.95 -13.06 10.09
C THR A 105 -8.39 -12.59 9.89
N ILE A 106 -8.65 -11.88 8.78
CA ILE A 106 -10.00 -11.44 8.43
C ILE A 106 -10.56 -12.43 7.40
N GLU A 107 -11.69 -13.05 7.72
CA GLU A 107 -12.39 -13.96 6.81
C GLU A 107 -13.31 -13.17 5.88
N VAL A 108 -13.25 -13.45 4.59
CA VAL A 108 -14.11 -12.81 3.58
C VAL A 108 -14.62 -13.83 2.56
N ASP A 109 -15.93 -13.82 2.34
CA ASP A 109 -16.58 -14.55 1.25
C ASP A 109 -16.81 -13.59 0.09
N ILE A 110 -16.06 -13.77 -0.99
CA ILE A 110 -16.22 -12.99 -2.22
C ILE A 110 -17.28 -13.68 -3.08
N GLN A 111 -18.35 -12.95 -3.37
CA GLN A 111 -19.43 -13.35 -4.27
C GLN A 111 -19.79 -12.14 -5.15
N GLY A 112 -19.16 -12.04 -6.32
CA GLY A 112 -19.20 -10.82 -7.11
C GLY A 112 -18.29 -9.71 -6.54
N ALA A 113 -18.55 -8.46 -6.95
CA ALA A 113 -17.79 -7.31 -6.47
C ALA A 113 -17.99 -7.09 -4.96
N GLN A 114 -16.89 -6.92 -4.23
CA GLN A 114 -16.85 -6.86 -2.78
C GLN A 114 -15.93 -5.73 -2.31
N THR A 115 -16.37 -4.96 -1.32
CA THR A 115 -15.56 -3.94 -0.64
C THR A 115 -15.31 -4.34 0.81
N LEU A 116 -14.07 -4.20 1.28
CA LEU A 116 -13.66 -4.45 2.66
C LEU A 116 -12.71 -3.35 3.16
N ASP A 117 -13.23 -2.45 3.98
CA ASP A 117 -12.38 -1.52 4.74
C ASP A 117 -11.73 -2.26 5.92
N ILE A 118 -10.43 -2.06 6.12
CA ILE A 118 -9.62 -2.71 7.14
C ILE A 118 -9.28 -1.67 8.22
N GLU A 119 -9.97 -1.76 9.35
CA GLU A 119 -9.72 -0.93 10.50
C GLU A 119 -8.42 -1.36 11.22
N VAL A 120 -7.52 -0.41 11.45
CA VAL A 120 -6.24 -0.62 12.15
C VAL A 120 -6.02 0.43 13.23
N THR A 121 -5.12 0.16 14.18
CA THR A 121 -4.72 1.14 15.22
C THR A 121 -3.34 1.71 14.88
N PRO A 122 -3.24 2.83 14.15
CA PRO A 122 -1.96 3.47 13.88
C PRO A 122 -1.29 3.92 15.18
N TYR A 123 0.03 4.04 15.21
CA TYR A 123 0.70 4.63 16.38
C TYR A 123 0.42 6.14 16.48
N TYR A 124 0.36 6.79 15.32
CA TYR A 124 0.14 8.23 15.17
C TYR A 124 -0.68 8.53 13.93
N MET A 125 -1.30 9.70 13.91
CA MET A 125 -1.90 10.31 12.73
C MET A 125 -1.30 11.70 12.50
N LEU A 126 -1.16 12.10 11.24
CA LEU A 126 -0.78 13.47 10.87
C LEU A 126 -2.05 14.26 10.50
N ARG A 127 -2.41 15.22 11.34
CA ARG A 127 -3.61 16.05 11.19
C ARG A 127 -3.24 17.43 10.68
N ASN A 128 -4.19 18.08 10.03
CA ASN A 128 -4.11 19.50 9.66
C ASN A 128 -2.79 19.88 8.97
N SER A 129 -2.27 18.98 8.11
CA SER A 129 -0.96 19.17 7.50
C SER A 129 -1.03 20.22 6.40
N SER A 130 -0.11 21.18 6.45
CA SER A 130 0.04 22.24 5.47
C SER A 130 1.50 22.33 5.05
N ILE A 131 1.75 22.32 3.74
CA ILE A 131 3.08 22.47 3.15
C ILE A 131 2.99 23.63 2.15
N SER A 132 3.86 24.63 2.31
CA SER A 132 3.94 25.77 1.39
C SER A 132 5.37 25.97 0.89
N PHE A 133 5.50 26.58 -0.29
CA PHE A 133 6.79 26.83 -0.93
C PHE A 133 6.89 28.29 -1.37
N ASN A 134 7.89 29.01 -0.85
CA ASN A 134 8.13 30.40 -1.19
C ASN A 134 9.63 30.72 -1.14
N ASN A 135 10.16 31.39 -2.17
CA ASN A 135 11.57 31.81 -2.25
C ASN A 135 12.57 30.67 -1.92
N ASN A 136 12.37 29.48 -2.49
CA ASN A 136 13.17 28.27 -2.23
C ASN A 136 13.09 27.71 -0.80
N VAL A 137 12.17 28.20 0.03
CA VAL A 137 11.93 27.66 1.37
C VAL A 137 10.63 26.87 1.37
N ILE A 138 10.70 25.61 1.80
CA ILE A 138 9.52 24.80 2.11
C ILE A 138 9.19 25.00 3.58
N THR A 139 7.96 25.41 3.89
CA THR A 139 7.45 25.54 5.26
C THR A 139 6.37 24.50 5.51
N VAL A 140 6.50 23.78 6.62
CA VAL A 140 5.59 22.72 7.05
C VAL A 140 4.95 23.10 8.37
N SER A 141 3.64 22.88 8.49
CA SER A 141 2.92 22.81 9.76
C SER A 141 2.10 21.51 9.76
N THR A 142 2.15 20.74 10.85
CA THR A 142 1.39 19.50 11.00
C THR A 142 1.13 19.22 12.47
N GLU A 143 0.02 18.59 12.77
CA GLU A 143 -0.33 18.14 14.11
C GLU A 143 -0.12 16.62 14.21
N VAL A 144 0.79 16.21 15.09
CA VAL A 144 1.06 14.80 15.40
C VAL A 144 0.09 14.35 16.48
N ASP A 145 -0.93 13.61 16.06
CA ASP A 145 -1.96 13.02 16.93
C ASP A 145 -1.50 11.62 17.38
N GLN A 146 -1.29 11.44 18.68
CA GLN A 146 -0.81 10.19 19.26
C GLN A 146 -2.00 9.29 19.61
N ILE A 147 -2.03 8.10 19.00
CA ILE A 147 -3.14 7.16 19.14
C ILE A 147 -2.81 6.03 20.13
N VAL A 148 -1.59 5.49 20.06
CA VAL A 148 -1.13 4.45 20.98
C VAL A 148 -0.38 5.11 22.14
N GLU A 149 -0.88 4.89 23.36
CA GLU A 149 -0.24 5.31 24.60
C GLU A 149 1.19 4.76 24.66
N ASP A 150 2.14 5.58 25.08
CA ASP A 150 3.58 5.28 25.14
C ASP A 150 4.29 5.02 23.80
N ALA A 151 3.64 5.25 22.66
CA ALA A 151 4.36 5.28 21.39
C ALA A 151 5.49 6.33 21.44
N GLU A 152 6.64 6.01 20.85
CA GLU A 152 7.77 6.93 20.74
C GLU A 152 8.00 7.31 19.27
N ILE A 153 8.17 8.60 19.02
CA ILE A 153 8.53 9.11 17.69
C ILE A 153 9.97 8.68 17.38
N ASP A 154 10.18 8.08 16.21
CA ASP A 154 11.51 7.87 15.63
C ASP A 154 11.89 9.11 14.81
N LYS A 155 11.08 9.44 13.79
CA LYS A 155 11.34 10.56 12.87
C LYS A 155 10.07 11.19 12.35
N LEU A 156 10.06 12.51 12.29
CA LEU A 156 9.14 13.32 11.48
C LEU A 156 9.94 13.92 10.33
N THR A 157 9.55 13.63 9.08
CA THR A 157 10.38 13.90 7.91
C THR A 157 9.55 14.49 6.78
N LEU A 158 10.05 15.58 6.19
CA LEU A 158 9.60 16.09 4.91
C LEU A 158 10.29 15.32 3.79
N PHE A 159 9.50 14.74 2.89
CA PHE A 159 9.96 14.12 1.66
C PHE A 159 9.59 15.01 0.47
N VAL A 160 10.50 15.14 -0.48
CA VAL A 160 10.31 15.92 -1.70
C VAL A 160 10.61 15.05 -2.92
N SER A 161 9.78 15.14 -3.96
CA SER A 161 9.89 14.37 -5.20
C SER A 161 9.61 15.25 -6.42
N SER A 162 10.06 14.79 -7.59
CA SER A 162 9.73 15.40 -8.88
C SER A 162 8.43 14.84 -9.49
N THR A 163 7.79 13.87 -8.83
CA THR A 163 6.55 13.22 -9.25
C THR A 163 5.54 13.19 -8.10
N MET A 164 4.27 12.91 -8.39
CA MET A 164 3.23 12.78 -7.36
C MET A 164 3.43 11.59 -6.41
N PHE A 165 4.33 10.67 -6.73
CA PHE A 165 4.74 9.60 -5.81
C PHE A 165 5.82 10.14 -4.88
N VAL A 166 5.44 10.35 -3.61
CA VAL A 166 6.29 10.92 -2.56
C VAL A 166 6.22 10.06 -1.31
N ASP A 167 7.33 9.41 -0.99
CA ASP A 167 7.50 8.64 0.25
C ASP A 167 8.98 8.47 0.61
N ASN A 168 9.27 7.63 1.60
CA ASN A 168 10.62 7.40 2.09
C ASN A 168 11.54 6.64 1.09
N VAL A 169 11.03 6.18 -0.05
CA VAL A 169 11.80 5.54 -1.12
C VAL A 169 11.73 6.37 -2.40
N ALA A 170 10.54 6.79 -2.82
CA ALA A 170 10.32 7.66 -3.98
C ALA A 170 10.48 9.13 -3.60
N LYS A 171 11.72 9.61 -3.61
CA LYS A 171 12.11 10.97 -3.25
C LYS A 171 13.40 11.41 -3.96
N ILE A 172 13.61 12.72 -4.04
CA ILE A 172 14.85 13.39 -4.46
C ILE A 172 15.49 14.21 -3.33
N ALA A 173 14.74 14.49 -2.26
CA ALA A 173 15.27 15.10 -1.04
C ALA A 173 14.46 14.68 0.19
N GLU A 174 15.12 14.67 1.34
CA GLU A 174 14.46 14.49 2.64
C GLU A 174 15.07 15.40 3.70
N TYR A 175 14.23 15.87 4.61
CA TYR A 175 14.63 16.76 5.71
C TYR A 175 13.89 16.35 6.98
N SER A 176 14.63 15.99 8.03
CA SER A 176 14.05 15.52 9.30
C SER A 176 13.94 16.65 10.31
N CYS A 177 12.75 16.81 10.91
CA CYS A 177 12.51 17.71 12.02
C CYS A 177 13.37 17.27 13.22
N SER A 178 14.19 18.17 13.75
CA SER A 178 15.13 17.87 14.85
C SER A 178 14.42 17.60 16.17
N ASP A 179 13.32 18.30 16.41
CA ASP A 179 12.63 18.37 17.70
C ASP A 179 11.16 17.93 17.54
N ALA A 180 10.96 16.83 16.81
CA ALA A 180 9.64 16.27 16.57
C ALA A 180 8.95 15.91 17.90
N GLN A 181 7.70 16.33 18.04
CA GLN A 181 6.91 16.16 19.26
C GLN A 181 5.46 15.79 18.96
N VAL A 182 4.74 15.29 19.97
CA VAL A 182 3.28 15.14 19.89
C VAL A 182 2.64 16.53 19.92
N GLY A 183 1.55 16.72 19.17
CA GLY A 183 0.90 18.00 18.95
C GLY A 183 1.48 18.76 17.76
N THR A 184 1.45 20.09 17.81
CA THR A 184 1.85 20.95 16.69
C THR A 184 3.36 20.93 16.44
N ASN A 185 3.74 20.71 15.19
CA ASN A 185 5.12 20.80 14.70
C ASN A 185 5.17 21.79 13.54
N GLU A 186 6.11 22.73 13.61
CA GLU A 186 6.38 23.70 12.54
C GLU A 186 7.86 23.73 12.24
N PHE A 187 8.21 23.62 10.97
CA PHE A 187 9.61 23.63 10.54
C PHE A 187 9.72 24.06 9.07
N SER A 188 10.90 24.53 8.70
CA SER A 188 11.17 25.00 7.35
C SER A 188 12.57 24.64 6.88
N TYR A 189 12.72 24.38 5.59
CA TYR A 189 14.01 24.10 4.97
C TYR A 189 14.21 24.94 3.72
N ASP A 190 15.36 25.59 3.64
CA ASP A 190 15.86 26.21 2.42
C ASP A 190 16.45 25.11 1.52
N ILE A 191 15.92 25.00 0.30
CA ILE A 191 16.34 24.02 -0.70
C ILE A 191 17.16 24.67 -1.83
N SER A 192 17.58 25.93 -1.69
CA SER A 192 18.33 26.67 -2.71
C SER A 192 19.59 25.96 -3.20
N ASP A 193 20.23 25.19 -2.32
CA ASP A 193 21.50 24.52 -2.61
C ASP A 193 21.30 23.08 -3.13
N ASN A 194 20.05 22.58 -3.16
CA ASN A 194 19.74 21.24 -3.66
C ASN A 194 19.51 21.25 -5.17
N ALA A 195 20.55 20.86 -5.92
CA ALA A 195 20.53 20.83 -7.38
C ALA A 195 19.40 19.95 -7.97
N GLU A 196 19.07 18.81 -7.36
CA GLU A 196 18.01 17.93 -7.87
C GLU A 196 16.64 18.60 -7.77
N THR A 197 16.33 19.21 -6.62
CA THR A 197 15.08 19.95 -6.44
C THR A 197 15.00 21.19 -7.34
N ASN A 198 16.12 21.89 -7.54
CA ASN A 198 16.18 23.06 -8.41
C ASN A 198 15.95 22.71 -9.88
N ASN A 199 16.50 21.57 -10.34
CA ASN A 199 16.36 21.10 -11.71
C ASN A 199 14.99 20.45 -11.99
N ALA A 200 14.24 20.07 -10.96
CA ALA A 200 12.92 19.48 -11.11
C ALA A 200 11.88 20.51 -11.57
N LYS A 201 11.22 20.20 -12.69
CA LYS A 201 10.14 21.03 -13.27
C LYS A 201 8.94 21.13 -12.35
N PHE A 202 8.55 20.01 -11.76
CA PHE A 202 7.50 19.92 -10.75
C PHE A 202 8.13 19.51 -9.43
N LEU A 203 7.58 20.01 -8.34
CA LEU A 203 7.96 19.57 -7.00
C LEU A 203 6.72 19.18 -6.24
N TYR A 204 6.76 17.99 -5.65
CA TYR A 204 5.75 17.47 -4.76
C TYR A 204 6.37 17.21 -3.41
N ALA A 205 5.61 17.44 -2.34
CA ALA A 205 6.07 17.23 -0.99
C ALA A 205 5.03 16.50 -0.16
N ARG A 206 5.51 15.74 0.82
CA ARG A 206 4.70 15.00 1.77
C ARG A 206 5.46 14.88 3.08
N VAL A 207 4.77 15.06 4.20
CA VAL A 207 5.36 14.79 5.52
C VAL A 207 5.01 13.36 5.92
N GLY A 208 6.00 12.63 6.42
CA GLY A 208 5.81 11.31 7.01
C GLY A 208 6.31 11.27 8.45
N LEU A 209 5.65 10.47 9.28
CA LEU A 209 6.02 10.21 10.66
C LEU A 209 6.22 8.70 10.86
N LYS A 210 7.33 8.33 11.50
CA LYS A 210 7.65 6.96 11.86
C LYS A 210 7.72 6.80 13.37
N ALA A 211 7.03 5.80 13.89
CA ALA A 211 7.16 5.36 15.28
C ALA A 211 8.37 4.43 15.43
N LYS A 212 9.03 4.43 16.60
CA LYS A 212 10.11 3.46 16.88
C LYS A 212 9.67 2.00 16.79
N ALA A 213 8.38 1.75 17.06
CA ALA A 213 7.78 0.41 17.03
C ALA A 213 7.36 -0.06 15.63
N SER A 214 7.50 0.76 14.58
CA SER A 214 7.15 0.39 13.20
C SER A 214 8.33 0.59 12.24
N ASN A 215 8.32 -0.16 11.15
CA ASN A 215 9.25 0.02 10.03
C ASN A 215 8.75 1.02 8.99
N ASP A 216 7.44 1.30 8.98
CA ASP A 216 6.79 2.11 7.96
C ASP A 216 6.32 3.45 8.52
N TYR A 217 6.15 4.42 7.62
CA TYR A 217 5.67 5.76 7.94
C TYR A 217 4.16 5.84 7.76
N ILE A 218 3.49 6.61 8.62
CA ILE A 218 2.21 7.24 8.30
C ILE A 218 2.51 8.58 7.62
N PHE A 219 1.70 8.99 6.65
CA PHE A 219 1.94 10.22 5.89
C PHE A 219 0.78 11.21 6.00
N SER A 220 1.04 12.44 5.57
CA SER A 220 0.05 13.45 5.19
C SER A 220 -0.38 13.24 3.73
N GLU A 221 -1.30 14.02 3.18
CA GLU A 221 -1.53 14.03 1.72
C GLU A 221 -0.34 14.62 0.95
N VAL A 222 -0.20 14.28 -0.33
CA VAL A 222 0.81 14.88 -1.21
C VAL A 222 0.39 16.27 -1.65
N VAL A 223 1.29 17.24 -1.54
CA VAL A 223 1.08 18.63 -1.99
C VAL A 223 2.00 18.93 -3.16
N GLN A 224 1.43 19.42 -4.27
CA GLN A 224 2.23 20.00 -5.36
C GLN A 224 2.67 21.42 -4.97
N LEU A 225 3.97 21.67 -4.98
CA LEU A 225 4.58 22.95 -4.63
C LEU A 225 4.76 23.88 -5.85
N ARG A 226 5.04 23.29 -7.02
CA ARG A 226 5.11 23.98 -8.32
C ARG A 226 4.98 23.00 -9.48
#